data_AF-A0A9E0NEK5-F1
#
_entry.id   AF-A0A9E0NEK5-F1
#
_cell.length_a   1.000
_cell.length_b   1.000
_cell.length_c   1.000
_cell.angle_alpha   90.00
_cell.angle_beta   90.00
_cell.angle_gamma   90.00
#
_symmetry.space_group_name_H-M   'P 1'
#
loop_
_entity.id
_entity.type
_entity.pdbx_description
1 polymer ?
#
loop_
_entity_poly.entity_id
_entity_poly.type
_entity_poly.pdbx_seq_one_letter_code
_entity_poly.pdbx_strand_id
1 'polypeptide(L)'
;MNKMAILVAFIYVSCASSLPPQNELDAKFIFRGMIEKINAATIPEISETENCIVVEVSEVLDVPPEFTDWTGRRITVLVKDVRKLKPLTERIFYTNGWLFGESIAVIELFSREAQETNSKAVQDGIKSRQNDLIRERLRSSELVVAGKVADLKGPGKQEFNSEHDPLWVTATIEIFSVVKGQSAQRTLPVRFSSSRDVMWFDAPKLSVGQEGIFLFRKPAADRAGYELTEKAYFFPMDQLETIRALLK
;
A
#
# COMPACT_ATOMS: atom_id res chain seq x y z
N MET A 1 -22.09 -29.87 57.97
CA MET A 1 -20.96 -28.92 57.90
C MET A 1 -20.49 -28.83 56.47
N ASN A 2 -20.82 -27.73 55.80
CA ASN A 2 -20.55 -27.44 54.40
C ASN A 2 -19.27 -26.62 54.31
N LYS A 3 -18.22 -27.08 53.61
CA LYS A 3 -17.19 -26.22 52.97
C LYS A 3 -16.55 -26.93 51.77
N MET A 4 -17.27 -26.85 50.66
CA MET A 4 -16.83 -26.48 49.31
C MET A 4 -15.32 -26.12 49.18
N ALA A 5 -14.56 -26.95 48.46
CA ALA A 5 -13.21 -26.62 47.99
C ALA A 5 -13.29 -26.22 46.51
N ILE A 6 -12.91 -24.98 46.25
CA ILE A 6 -12.94 -24.31 44.95
C ILE A 6 -11.77 -24.80 44.09
N LEU A 7 -12.09 -25.25 42.87
CA LEU A 7 -11.15 -25.56 41.80
C LEU A 7 -10.60 -24.22 41.25
N VAL A 8 -9.34 -23.90 41.54
CA VAL A 8 -8.66 -22.75 40.92
C VAL A 8 -8.06 -23.23 39.60
N ALA A 9 -8.68 -22.85 38.50
CA ALA A 9 -8.13 -23.01 37.16
C ALA A 9 -6.98 -22.00 36.97
N PHE A 10 -5.75 -22.49 36.80
CA PHE A 10 -4.66 -21.69 36.26
C PHE A 10 -4.88 -21.49 34.77
N ILE A 11 -5.39 -20.32 34.40
CA ILE A 11 -5.33 -19.83 33.01
C ILE A 11 -3.87 -19.45 32.77
N TYR A 12 -3.12 -20.31 32.07
CA TYR A 12 -1.89 -19.86 31.45
C TYR A 12 -2.26 -18.94 30.29
N VAL A 13 -2.14 -17.65 30.53
CA VAL A 13 -2.06 -16.63 29.47
C VAL A 13 -0.82 -16.98 28.64
N SER A 14 -1.04 -17.52 27.44
CA SER A 14 0.06 -17.69 26.49
C SER A 14 0.48 -16.32 26.00
N CYS A 15 1.65 -15.89 26.46
CA CYS A 15 2.32 -14.68 26.01
C CYS A 15 3.21 -15.05 24.83
N ALA A 16 2.70 -14.89 23.60
CA ALA A 16 3.51 -14.91 22.39
C ALA A 16 2.80 -14.12 21.27
N SER A 17 2.45 -12.86 21.54
CA SER A 17 2.34 -11.88 20.45
C SER A 17 3.75 -11.66 19.92
N SER A 18 4.10 -12.39 18.86
CA SER A 18 5.35 -12.17 18.13
C SER A 18 5.42 -10.70 17.70
N LEU A 19 6.60 -10.11 17.88
CA LEU A 19 6.86 -8.70 17.59
C LEU A 19 6.41 -8.36 16.16
N PRO A 20 5.67 -7.26 15.93
CA PRO A 20 5.50 -6.74 14.57
C PRO A 20 6.87 -6.25 14.08
N PRO A 21 7.45 -6.83 13.01
CA PRO A 21 8.73 -6.41 12.49
C PRO A 21 8.56 -5.15 11.62
N GLN A 22 9.68 -4.45 11.44
CA GLN A 22 9.81 -3.25 10.62
C GLN A 22 9.07 -3.41 9.28
N ASN A 23 8.28 -2.37 8.97
CA ASN A 23 7.05 -2.32 8.18
C ASN A 23 6.91 -3.33 7.01
N GLU A 24 6.02 -4.31 7.17
CA GLU A 24 5.53 -5.15 6.06
C GLU A 24 4.90 -4.32 4.92
N LEU A 25 4.49 -3.07 5.17
CA LEU A 25 3.96 -2.15 4.16
C LEU A 25 5.03 -1.59 3.20
N ASP A 26 6.28 -1.62 3.63
CA ASP A 26 7.39 -1.11 2.83
C ASP A 26 7.78 -2.13 1.77
N ALA A 27 7.53 -3.42 2.04
CA ALA A 27 7.70 -4.49 1.08
C ALA A 27 6.71 -4.31 -0.09
N LYS A 28 7.24 -4.33 -1.30
CA LYS A 28 6.45 -4.27 -2.54
C LYS A 28 6.34 -5.64 -3.20
N PHE A 29 6.99 -6.67 -2.71
CA PHE A 29 6.77 -8.02 -3.18
C PHE A 29 6.94 -8.99 -2.04
N ILE A 30 5.84 -9.64 -1.67
CA ILE A 30 5.77 -10.59 -0.56
C ILE A 30 5.37 -11.94 -1.14
N PHE A 31 6.19 -12.96 -0.90
CA PHE A 31 5.96 -14.28 -1.46
C PHE A 31 6.49 -15.36 -0.52
N ARG A 32 5.89 -16.54 -0.62
CA ARG A 32 6.42 -17.78 -0.06
C ARG A 32 7.29 -18.47 -1.10
N GLY A 33 8.45 -18.97 -0.69
CA GLY A 33 9.32 -19.70 -1.60
C GLY A 33 10.36 -20.57 -0.91
N MET A 34 10.85 -21.54 -1.67
CA MET A 34 11.87 -22.49 -1.23
C MET A 34 13.25 -22.06 -1.71
N ILE A 35 14.21 -22.00 -0.79
CA ILE A 35 15.61 -21.70 -1.12
C ILE A 35 16.20 -22.88 -1.88
N GLU A 36 16.50 -22.71 -3.16
CA GLU A 36 17.11 -23.74 -4.00
C GLU A 36 18.64 -23.70 -3.92
N LYS A 37 19.22 -22.50 -4.07
CA LYS A 37 20.68 -22.31 -4.09
C LYS A 37 21.08 -21.10 -3.26
N ILE A 38 22.26 -21.19 -2.67
CA ILE A 38 22.94 -20.11 -1.95
C ILE A 38 24.16 -19.65 -2.74
N ASN A 39 24.48 -18.37 -2.63
CA ASN A 39 25.52 -17.68 -3.42
C ASN A 39 25.35 -17.88 -4.94
N ALA A 40 24.11 -17.76 -5.43
CA ALA A 40 23.76 -17.96 -6.83
C ALA A 40 22.69 -16.97 -7.27
N ALA A 41 22.61 -16.71 -8.58
CA ALA A 41 21.62 -15.85 -9.21
C ALA A 41 21.00 -16.51 -10.45
N THR A 42 19.78 -16.09 -10.79
CA THR A 42 19.07 -16.46 -12.02
C THR A 42 19.29 -15.46 -13.15
N ILE A 43 19.81 -14.27 -12.83
CA ILE A 43 20.08 -13.19 -13.77
C ILE A 43 21.59 -13.16 -14.07
N PRO A 44 22.02 -13.36 -15.34
CA PRO A 44 23.43 -13.38 -15.71
C PRO A 44 24.21 -12.10 -15.40
N GLU A 45 23.53 -10.95 -15.41
CA GLU A 45 24.10 -9.63 -15.12
C GLU A 45 24.55 -9.48 -13.65
N ILE A 46 24.11 -10.38 -12.76
CA ILE A 46 24.55 -10.44 -11.36
C ILE A 46 25.81 -11.31 -11.29
N SER A 47 26.97 -10.69 -11.48
CA SER A 47 28.28 -11.35 -11.37
C SER A 47 28.71 -11.59 -9.93
N GLU A 48 28.32 -10.70 -9.01
CA GLU A 48 28.60 -10.82 -7.58
C GLU A 48 27.43 -11.51 -6.88
N THR A 49 27.59 -12.81 -6.63
CA THR A 49 26.54 -13.63 -6.02
C THR A 49 26.68 -13.76 -4.51
N GLU A 50 27.61 -13.03 -3.88
CA GLU A 50 27.72 -13.02 -2.42
C GLU A 50 26.38 -12.53 -1.83
N ASN A 51 25.82 -13.33 -0.92
CA ASN A 51 24.49 -13.11 -0.35
C ASN A 51 23.30 -13.14 -1.34
N CYS A 52 23.50 -13.60 -2.57
CA CYS A 52 22.40 -13.92 -3.46
C CYS A 52 21.93 -15.36 -3.23
N ILE A 53 20.63 -15.57 -3.22
CA ILE A 53 20.02 -16.90 -3.22
C ILE A 53 19.09 -17.04 -4.42
N VAL A 54 18.96 -18.27 -4.92
CA VAL A 54 17.91 -18.64 -5.88
C VAL A 54 16.76 -19.22 -5.09
N VAL A 55 15.57 -18.64 -5.26
CA VAL A 55 14.34 -19.08 -4.61
C VAL A 55 13.33 -19.48 -5.67
N GLU A 56 12.75 -20.67 -5.52
CA GLU A 56 11.55 -21.05 -6.26
C GLU A 56 10.33 -20.48 -5.54
N VAL A 57 9.54 -19.65 -6.23
CA VAL A 57 8.36 -19.00 -5.66
C VAL A 57 7.21 -20.01 -5.60
N SER A 58 6.84 -20.42 -4.39
CA SER A 58 5.72 -21.33 -4.15
C SER A 58 4.36 -20.63 -4.28
N GLU A 59 4.27 -19.39 -3.80
CA GLU A 59 3.03 -18.62 -3.74
C GLU A 59 3.33 -17.12 -3.64
N VAL A 60 2.67 -16.30 -4.45
CA VAL A 60 2.70 -14.83 -4.30
C VAL A 60 1.62 -14.39 -3.31
N LEU A 61 2.03 -13.65 -2.27
CA LEU A 61 1.13 -13.21 -1.19
C LEU A 61 0.66 -11.76 -1.37
N ASP A 62 1.55 -10.87 -1.80
CA ASP A 62 1.24 -9.48 -2.13
C ASP A 62 2.21 -8.94 -3.18
N VAL A 63 1.67 -8.27 -4.19
CA VAL A 63 2.45 -7.71 -5.29
C VAL A 63 1.68 -6.56 -5.95
N PRO A 64 2.36 -5.51 -6.45
CA PRO A 64 1.73 -4.46 -7.22
C PRO A 64 0.98 -5.01 -8.43
N PRO A 65 -0.19 -4.43 -8.79
CA PRO A 65 -0.98 -4.88 -9.94
C PRO A 65 -0.20 -4.91 -11.27
N GLU A 66 0.80 -4.05 -11.41
CA GLU A 66 1.68 -3.98 -12.58
C GLU A 66 2.68 -5.15 -12.69
N PHE A 67 2.82 -5.99 -11.68
CA PHE A 67 3.67 -7.19 -11.72
C PHE A 67 2.88 -8.42 -12.16
N THR A 68 3.57 -9.31 -12.87
CA THR A 68 3.06 -10.64 -13.22
C THR A 68 3.14 -11.59 -12.01
N ASP A 69 2.29 -12.61 -11.97
CA ASP A 69 2.44 -13.73 -11.04
C ASP A 69 3.75 -14.50 -11.33
N TRP A 70 4.57 -14.65 -10.29
CA TRP A 70 5.86 -15.34 -10.35
C TRP A 70 5.82 -16.76 -9.77
N THR A 71 4.64 -17.25 -9.41
CA THR A 71 4.45 -18.60 -8.88
C THR A 71 5.04 -19.67 -9.81
N GLY A 72 5.79 -20.61 -9.24
CA GLY A 72 6.51 -21.68 -9.92
C GLY A 72 7.80 -21.25 -10.63
N ARG A 73 8.20 -19.97 -10.55
CA ARG A 73 9.42 -19.46 -11.18
C ARG A 73 10.55 -19.36 -10.17
N ARG A 74 11.78 -19.42 -10.69
CA ARG A 74 12.99 -19.17 -9.91
C ARG A 74 13.39 -17.72 -10.04
N ILE A 75 13.67 -17.08 -8.91
CA ILE A 75 14.09 -15.68 -8.85
C ILE A 75 15.37 -15.53 -8.02
N THR A 76 16.04 -14.40 -8.19
CA THR A 76 17.20 -14.04 -7.34
C THR A 76 16.72 -13.21 -6.16
N VAL A 77 17.17 -13.53 -4.95
CA VAL A 77 16.95 -12.71 -3.76
C VAL A 77 18.31 -12.31 -3.18
N LEU A 78 18.59 -11.02 -3.10
CA LEU A 78 19.71 -10.50 -2.32
C LEU A 78 19.29 -10.45 -0.85
N VAL A 79 19.96 -11.22 0.00
CA VAL A 79 19.66 -11.31 1.44
C VAL A 79 20.69 -10.58 2.28
N LYS A 80 20.34 -10.27 3.53
CA LYS A 80 21.28 -9.57 4.42
C LYS A 80 22.46 -10.43 4.89
N ASP A 81 22.20 -11.71 5.14
CA ASP A 81 23.22 -12.66 5.63
C ASP A 81 22.86 -14.09 5.24
N VAL A 82 23.46 -14.58 4.15
CA VAL A 82 23.20 -15.92 3.62
C VAL A 82 23.57 -17.05 4.59
N ARG A 83 24.47 -16.80 5.55
CA ARG A 83 24.92 -17.80 6.52
C ARG A 83 23.82 -18.21 7.50
N LYS A 84 22.77 -17.39 7.62
CA LYS A 84 21.59 -17.68 8.44
C LYS A 84 20.55 -18.52 7.69
N LEU A 85 20.77 -18.80 6.41
CA LEU A 85 19.85 -19.51 5.55
C LEU A 85 20.34 -20.92 5.25
N LYS A 86 19.40 -21.81 4.96
CA LYS A 86 19.68 -23.20 4.61
C LYS A 86 18.97 -23.54 3.29
N PRO A 87 19.64 -24.19 2.33
CA PRO A 87 18.97 -24.74 1.16
C PRO A 87 17.84 -25.70 1.54
N LEU A 88 16.85 -25.84 0.66
CA LEU A 88 15.65 -26.67 0.84
C LEU A 88 14.79 -26.28 2.05
N THR A 89 14.88 -25.02 2.49
CA THR A 89 13.97 -24.47 3.48
C THR A 89 13.02 -23.47 2.84
N GLU A 90 11.77 -23.48 3.29
CA GLU A 90 10.73 -22.57 2.82
C GLU A 90 10.60 -21.38 3.76
N ARG A 91 10.47 -20.19 3.18
CA ARG A 91 10.33 -18.93 3.91
C ARG A 91 9.31 -18.03 3.24
N ILE A 92 8.77 -17.09 4.02
CA ILE A 92 8.03 -15.95 3.49
C ILE A 92 9.00 -14.77 3.44
N PHE A 93 9.22 -14.26 2.24
CA PHE A 93 10.13 -13.16 1.95
C PHE A 93 9.34 -11.86 1.79
N TYR A 94 9.84 -10.80 2.42
CA TYR A 94 9.35 -9.43 2.28
C TYR A 94 10.42 -8.64 1.54
N THR A 95 10.14 -8.22 0.31
CA THR A 95 11.17 -7.76 -0.61
C THR A 95 10.77 -6.51 -1.38
N ASN A 96 11.76 -5.84 -1.96
CA ASN A 96 11.60 -4.77 -2.94
C ASN A 96 12.32 -5.13 -4.25
N GLY A 97 11.82 -4.63 -5.38
CA GLY A 97 12.43 -4.86 -6.68
C GLY A 97 13.86 -4.30 -6.77
N TRP A 98 14.74 -5.03 -7.45
CA TRP A 98 16.11 -4.59 -7.72
C TRP A 98 16.44 -4.58 -9.20
N LEU A 99 16.28 -5.72 -9.89
CA LEU A 99 16.55 -5.86 -11.32
C LEU A 99 15.46 -6.68 -12.02
N PHE A 100 15.15 -6.29 -13.25
CA PHE A 100 14.13 -6.91 -14.09
C PHE A 100 14.73 -7.32 -15.44
N GLY A 101 14.51 -8.56 -15.86
CA GLY A 101 14.97 -9.12 -17.13
C GLY A 101 14.17 -10.36 -17.50
N GLU A 102 14.84 -11.40 -18.00
CA GLU A 102 14.20 -12.72 -18.24
C GLU A 102 13.71 -13.39 -16.94
N SER A 103 14.36 -13.05 -15.82
CA SER A 103 13.95 -13.32 -14.44
C SER A 103 13.90 -12.01 -13.65
N ILE A 104 13.54 -12.07 -12.37
CA ILE A 104 13.62 -10.92 -11.45
C ILE A 104 14.66 -11.14 -10.36
N ALA A 105 15.25 -10.05 -9.91
CA ALA A 105 16.02 -9.98 -8.68
C ALA A 105 15.38 -8.98 -7.74
N VAL A 106 15.32 -9.35 -6.46
CA VAL A 106 14.71 -8.56 -5.39
C VAL A 106 15.65 -8.47 -4.20
N ILE A 107 15.50 -7.42 -3.41
CA ILE A 107 16.26 -7.19 -2.17
C ILE A 107 15.35 -7.54 -0.99
N GLU A 108 15.85 -8.40 -0.11
CA GLU A 108 15.20 -8.76 1.15
C GLU A 108 15.18 -7.57 2.12
N LEU A 109 13.99 -7.25 2.64
CA LEU A 109 13.85 -6.44 3.84
C LEU A 109 13.98 -7.34 5.08
N PHE A 110 13.23 -8.45 5.08
CA PHE A 110 13.36 -9.55 6.04
C PHE A 110 12.62 -10.79 5.51
N SER A 111 12.80 -11.92 6.20
CA SER A 111 12.05 -13.15 5.94
C SER A 111 11.72 -13.89 7.23
N ARG A 112 10.64 -14.70 7.19
CA ARG A 112 10.19 -15.57 8.29
C ARG A 112 10.14 -17.02 7.84
N GLU A 113 10.28 -17.96 8.77
CA GLU A 113 10.10 -19.38 8.47
C GLU A 113 8.64 -19.68 8.12
N ALA A 114 8.42 -20.47 7.07
CA ALA A 114 7.07 -20.74 6.57
C ALA A 114 6.25 -21.61 7.53
N GLN A 115 6.90 -22.48 8.33
CA GLN A 115 6.20 -23.31 9.32
C GLN A 115 5.52 -22.47 10.42
N GLU A 116 6.09 -21.31 10.74
CA GLU A 116 5.59 -20.41 11.77
C GLU A 116 4.47 -19.48 11.26
N THR A 117 4.28 -19.43 9.92
CA THR A 117 3.53 -18.34 9.29
C THR A 117 2.56 -18.86 8.22
N ASN A 118 1.26 -18.82 8.51
CA ASN A 118 0.20 -19.16 7.57
C ASN A 118 0.05 -18.04 6.49
N SER A 119 0.12 -18.40 5.20
CA SER A 119 -0.07 -17.48 4.06
C SER A 119 -1.33 -16.64 4.17
N LYS A 120 -2.45 -17.25 4.58
CA LYS A 120 -3.73 -16.55 4.76
C LYS A 120 -3.64 -15.48 5.84
N ALA A 121 -2.97 -15.78 6.95
CA ALA A 121 -2.77 -14.83 8.04
C ALA A 121 -1.87 -13.64 7.61
N VAL A 122 -0.87 -13.88 6.75
CA VAL A 122 -0.03 -12.83 6.17
C VAL A 122 -0.86 -11.91 5.27
N GLN A 123 -1.61 -12.48 4.33
CA GLN A 123 -2.49 -11.72 3.45
C GLN A 123 -3.53 -10.92 4.23
N ASP A 124 -4.13 -11.52 5.27
CA ASP A 124 -5.08 -10.82 6.13
C ASP A 124 -4.41 -9.69 6.93
N GLY A 125 -3.19 -9.89 7.41
CA GLY A 125 -2.40 -8.85 8.07
C GLY A 125 -2.09 -7.67 7.14
N ILE A 126 -1.66 -7.95 5.91
CA ILE A 126 -1.38 -6.94 4.88
C ILE A 126 -2.64 -6.15 4.57
N LYS A 127 -3.74 -6.85 4.25
CA LYS A 127 -5.03 -6.23 3.95
C LYS A 127 -5.56 -5.41 5.12
N SER A 128 -5.45 -5.93 6.34
CA SER A 128 -5.87 -5.20 7.55
C SER A 128 -5.09 -3.90 7.69
N ARG A 129 -3.78 -3.94 7.52
CA ARG A 129 -2.94 -2.74 7.68
C ARG A 129 -3.16 -1.72 6.56
N GLN A 130 -3.35 -2.17 5.30
CA GLN A 130 -3.76 -1.30 4.20
C GLN A 130 -5.12 -0.64 4.51
N ASN A 131 -6.09 -1.41 5.02
CA ASN A 131 -7.37 -0.88 5.45
C ASN A 131 -7.22 0.13 6.60
N ASP A 132 -6.31 -0.07 7.54
CA ASP A 132 -6.05 0.88 8.63
C ASP A 132 -5.53 2.23 8.12
N LEU A 133 -4.66 2.22 7.10
CA LEU A 133 -4.22 3.46 6.44
C LEU A 133 -5.38 4.20 5.76
N ILE A 134 -6.29 3.46 5.11
CA ILE A 134 -7.48 4.04 4.50
C ILE A 134 -8.41 4.60 5.58
N ARG A 135 -8.63 3.86 6.68
CA ARG A 135 -9.42 4.32 7.83
C ARG A 135 -8.89 5.61 8.41
N GLU A 136 -7.58 5.74 8.56
CA GLU A 136 -6.97 6.98 9.08
C GLU A 136 -7.26 8.18 8.18
N ARG A 137 -7.15 7.99 6.86
CA ARG A 137 -7.49 9.04 5.89
C ARG A 137 -8.97 9.38 5.91
N LEU A 138 -9.83 8.36 5.93
CA LEU A 138 -11.28 8.55 6.08
C LEU A 138 -11.62 9.28 7.36
N ARG A 139 -10.95 8.99 8.48
CA ARG A 139 -11.10 9.68 9.77
C ARG A 139 -10.73 11.16 9.65
N SER A 140 -9.59 11.47 9.04
CA SER A 140 -9.11 12.84 8.83
C SER A 140 -9.89 13.66 7.78
N SER A 141 -10.73 13.00 6.97
CA SER A 141 -11.53 13.66 5.94
C SER A 141 -12.86 14.16 6.49
N GLU A 142 -13.24 15.40 6.17
CA GLU A 142 -14.53 15.99 6.56
C GLU A 142 -15.64 15.63 5.58
N LEU A 143 -15.29 15.53 4.30
CA LEU A 143 -16.21 15.19 3.21
C LEU A 143 -15.61 14.07 2.37
N VAL A 144 -16.40 13.06 2.04
CA VAL A 144 -16.03 12.00 1.09
C VAL A 144 -17.16 11.85 0.08
N VAL A 145 -16.85 11.95 -1.20
CA VAL A 145 -17.83 11.88 -2.29
C VAL A 145 -17.38 10.89 -3.35
N ALA A 146 -18.34 10.18 -3.93
CA ALA A 146 -18.15 9.46 -5.18
C ALA A 146 -18.71 10.30 -6.32
N GLY A 147 -17.97 10.45 -7.41
CA GLY A 147 -18.35 11.33 -8.51
C GLY A 147 -17.45 11.21 -9.73
N LYS A 148 -17.60 12.17 -10.63
CA LYS A 148 -16.85 12.27 -11.88
C LYS A 148 -16.34 13.67 -12.11
N VAL A 149 -15.15 13.80 -12.67
CA VAL A 149 -14.61 15.08 -13.13
C VAL A 149 -15.41 15.55 -14.36
N ALA A 150 -16.20 16.60 -14.20
CA ALA A 150 -17.04 17.15 -15.28
C ALA A 150 -16.31 18.19 -16.14
N ASP A 151 -15.44 19.00 -15.52
CA ASP A 151 -14.71 20.08 -16.18
C ASP A 151 -13.38 20.36 -15.47
N LEU A 152 -12.41 20.92 -16.20
CA LEU A 152 -11.12 21.37 -15.69
C LEU A 152 -10.87 22.82 -16.11
N LYS A 153 -10.55 23.69 -15.16
CA LYS A 153 -10.19 25.10 -15.39
C LYS A 153 -8.79 25.40 -14.90
N GLY A 154 -7.96 25.92 -15.80
CA GLY A 154 -6.59 26.34 -15.50
C GLY A 154 -5.52 25.50 -16.24
N PRO A 155 -4.24 25.62 -15.84
CA PRO A 155 -3.79 26.53 -14.80
C PRO A 155 -3.99 27.99 -15.20
N GLY A 156 -4.36 28.83 -14.23
CA GLY A 156 -4.46 30.29 -14.44
C GLY A 156 -3.08 30.92 -14.63
N LYS A 157 -3.00 32.26 -14.59
CA LYS A 157 -1.71 32.95 -14.60
C LYS A 157 -0.91 32.55 -13.34
N GLN A 158 0.25 31.95 -13.53
CA GLN A 158 1.10 31.48 -12.45
C GLN A 158 1.93 32.66 -11.92
N GLU A 159 1.80 32.94 -10.63
CA GLU A 159 2.71 33.83 -9.92
C GLU A 159 3.88 32.97 -9.46
N PHE A 160 5.00 33.05 -10.18
CA PHE A 160 6.22 32.32 -9.84
C PHE A 160 6.95 33.06 -8.72
N ASN A 161 6.69 32.66 -7.49
CA ASN A 161 7.42 33.04 -6.29
C ASN A 161 8.51 32.00 -5.95
N SER A 162 8.38 30.76 -6.44
CA SER A 162 9.30 29.64 -6.23
C SER A 162 9.39 28.74 -7.47
N GLU A 163 10.54 28.06 -7.64
CA GLU A 163 10.72 27.01 -8.65
C GLU A 163 9.71 25.86 -8.47
N HIS A 164 9.30 25.59 -7.23
CA HIS A 164 8.38 24.51 -6.89
C HIS A 164 6.91 24.97 -6.81
N ASP A 165 6.56 26.08 -7.46
CA ASP A 165 5.19 26.57 -7.38
C ASP A 165 4.20 25.59 -8.05
N PRO A 166 3.07 25.29 -7.39
CA PRO A 166 2.04 24.43 -7.95
C PRO A 166 1.41 25.03 -9.20
N LEU A 167 1.20 24.18 -10.20
CA LEU A 167 0.35 24.48 -11.36
C LEU A 167 -1.10 24.15 -11.02
N TRP A 168 -1.76 25.06 -10.29
CA TRP A 168 -3.12 24.87 -9.80
C TRP A 168 -4.15 24.79 -10.92
N VAL A 169 -4.89 23.68 -10.95
CA VAL A 169 -6.07 23.47 -11.80
C VAL A 169 -7.27 23.24 -10.89
N THR A 170 -8.41 23.82 -11.26
CA THR A 170 -9.70 23.57 -10.59
C THR A 170 -10.49 22.54 -11.38
N ALA A 171 -10.69 21.36 -10.81
CA ALA A 171 -11.65 20.39 -11.28
C ALA A 171 -13.04 20.68 -10.73
N THR A 172 -14.07 20.55 -11.56
CA THR A 172 -15.46 20.50 -11.10
C THR A 172 -15.88 19.04 -11.02
N ILE A 173 -16.13 18.55 -9.81
CA ILE A 173 -16.60 17.18 -9.57
C ILE A 173 -18.11 17.17 -9.58
N GLU A 174 -18.73 16.43 -10.49
CA GLU A 174 -20.14 16.07 -10.42
C GLU A 174 -20.31 14.97 -9.36
N ILE A 175 -21.11 15.23 -8.33
CA ILE A 175 -21.30 14.31 -7.21
C ILE A 175 -22.41 13.32 -7.54
N PHE A 176 -22.07 12.02 -7.50
CA PHE A 176 -23.05 10.94 -7.59
C PHE A 176 -23.62 10.58 -6.22
N SER A 177 -22.75 10.49 -5.21
CA SER A 177 -23.18 10.25 -3.82
C SER A 177 -22.21 10.84 -2.81
N VAL A 178 -22.74 11.29 -1.68
CA VAL A 178 -21.95 11.65 -0.50
C VAL A 178 -21.79 10.38 0.35
N VAL A 179 -20.55 9.99 0.60
CA VAL A 179 -20.18 8.77 1.34
C VAL A 179 -19.94 9.08 2.83
N LYS A 180 -19.35 10.25 3.13
CA LYS A 180 -19.17 10.78 4.49
C LYS A 180 -19.32 12.31 4.46
N GLY A 181 -19.87 12.89 5.53
CA GLY A 181 -20.06 14.33 5.66
C GLY A 181 -21.40 14.79 5.09
N GLN A 182 -21.51 16.07 4.76
CA GLN A 182 -22.71 16.66 4.18
C GLN A 182 -22.33 17.61 3.03
N SER A 183 -23.05 17.51 1.92
CA SER A 183 -23.00 18.49 0.83
C SER A 183 -24.37 18.59 0.19
N ALA A 184 -24.90 19.81 0.10
CA ALA A 184 -26.15 20.09 -0.63
C ALA A 184 -25.89 20.40 -2.12
N GLN A 185 -24.61 20.54 -2.52
CA GLN A 185 -24.24 20.90 -3.87
C GLN A 185 -24.19 19.64 -4.74
N ARG A 186 -24.63 19.75 -6.00
CA ARG A 186 -24.50 18.67 -7.00
C ARG A 186 -23.13 18.63 -7.66
N THR A 187 -22.39 19.74 -7.57
CA THR A 187 -21.04 19.87 -8.09
C THR A 187 -20.13 20.46 -7.03
N LEU A 188 -18.85 20.11 -7.06
CA LEU A 188 -17.86 20.57 -6.10
C LEU A 188 -16.59 21.04 -6.82
N PRO A 189 -16.20 22.32 -6.69
CA PRO A 189 -14.90 22.77 -7.18
C PRO A 189 -13.79 22.25 -6.26
N VAL A 190 -12.76 21.67 -6.87
CA VAL A 190 -11.62 21.07 -6.18
C VAL A 190 -10.35 21.49 -6.88
N ARG A 191 -9.35 21.94 -6.12
CA ARG A 191 -8.03 22.28 -6.67
C ARG A 191 -7.07 21.11 -6.57
N PHE A 192 -6.26 20.90 -7.59
CA PHE A 192 -5.12 19.98 -7.56
C PHE A 192 -3.95 20.59 -8.34
N SER A 193 -2.74 20.12 -8.08
CA SER A 193 -1.55 20.54 -8.84
C SER A 193 -1.36 19.62 -10.04
N SER A 194 -1.37 20.20 -11.23
CA SER A 194 -1.00 19.54 -12.49
C SER A 194 0.52 19.47 -12.71
N SER A 195 1.31 20.08 -11.81
CA SER A 195 2.76 20.11 -11.90
C SER A 195 3.38 18.72 -11.80
N ARG A 196 4.46 18.52 -12.56
CA ARG A 196 5.29 17.30 -12.53
C ARG A 196 6.52 17.44 -11.63
N ASP A 197 6.68 18.59 -10.99
CA ASP A 197 7.72 18.83 -10.00
C ASP A 197 7.62 17.83 -8.84
N VAL A 198 8.75 17.50 -8.22
CA VAL A 198 8.86 16.48 -7.16
C VAL A 198 7.93 16.77 -5.99
N MET A 199 7.67 18.04 -5.68
CA MET A 199 6.79 18.48 -4.60
C MET A 199 5.31 18.14 -4.89
N TRP A 200 4.94 18.02 -6.16
CA TRP A 200 3.56 17.84 -6.61
C TRP A 200 3.32 16.54 -7.37
N PHE A 201 4.37 15.73 -7.56
CA PHE A 201 4.31 14.49 -8.32
C PHE A 201 3.20 13.55 -7.82
N ASP A 202 3.05 13.45 -6.50
CA ASP A 202 2.05 12.61 -5.85
C ASP A 202 0.62 13.20 -5.88
N ALA A 203 0.40 14.44 -6.29
CA ALA A 203 -0.97 14.96 -6.40
C ALA A 203 -1.73 14.24 -7.51
N PRO A 204 -3.02 13.86 -7.32
CA PRO A 204 -3.83 13.26 -8.37
C PRO A 204 -3.84 14.12 -9.63
N LYS A 205 -3.50 13.54 -10.78
CA LYS A 205 -3.54 14.23 -12.08
C LYS A 205 -4.89 13.96 -12.73
N LEU A 206 -5.90 14.71 -12.30
CA LEU A 206 -7.29 14.48 -12.70
C LEU A 206 -7.51 14.77 -14.19
N SER A 207 -8.38 13.97 -14.82
CA SER A 207 -8.78 14.13 -16.23
C SER A 207 -10.30 14.23 -16.35
N VAL A 208 -10.80 15.00 -17.33
CA VAL A 208 -12.26 15.08 -17.60
C VAL A 208 -12.81 13.68 -17.89
N GLY A 209 -13.98 13.36 -17.32
CA GLY A 209 -14.62 12.06 -17.41
C GLY A 209 -14.11 11.03 -16.39
N GLN A 210 -13.04 11.32 -15.65
CA GLN A 210 -12.51 10.41 -14.64
C GLN A 210 -13.47 10.26 -13.48
N GLU A 211 -13.88 9.02 -13.21
CA GLU A 211 -14.68 8.65 -12.06
C GLU A 211 -13.78 8.24 -10.89
N GLY A 212 -14.24 8.54 -9.67
CA GLY A 212 -13.56 8.08 -8.48
C GLY A 212 -14.22 8.53 -7.19
N ILE A 213 -13.51 8.26 -6.12
CA ILE A 213 -13.91 8.57 -4.74
C ILE A 213 -12.90 9.55 -4.22
N PHE A 214 -13.39 10.73 -3.86
CA PHE A 214 -12.58 11.87 -3.47
C PHE A 214 -12.78 12.10 -1.97
N LEU A 215 -11.67 12.09 -1.25
CA LEU A 215 -11.62 12.36 0.18
C LEU A 215 -11.11 13.79 0.34
N PHE A 216 -11.82 14.59 1.14
CA PHE A 216 -11.44 15.97 1.37
C PHE A 216 -11.25 16.25 2.85
N ARG A 217 -10.06 16.78 3.17
CA ARG A 217 -9.82 17.40 4.47
C ARG A 217 -10.59 18.71 4.57
N LYS A 218 -10.76 19.20 5.80
CA LYS A 218 -11.27 20.55 6.05
C LYS A 218 -10.42 21.58 5.27
N PRO A 219 -11.03 22.50 4.50
CA PRO A 219 -10.30 23.61 3.90
C PRO A 219 -9.56 24.40 4.98
N ALA A 220 -8.33 24.82 4.69
CA ALA A 220 -7.62 25.72 5.58
C ALA A 220 -8.42 27.04 5.73
N ALA A 221 -8.38 27.66 6.92
CA ALA A 221 -9.22 28.83 7.22
C ALA A 221 -8.98 30.02 6.28
N ASP A 222 -7.79 30.08 5.66
CA ASP A 222 -7.33 31.07 4.70
C ASP A 222 -7.55 30.67 3.23
N ARG A 223 -8.03 29.45 2.95
CA ARG A 223 -8.25 28.93 1.59
C ARG A 223 -9.73 28.65 1.33
N ALA A 224 -10.22 29.18 0.22
CA ALA A 224 -11.55 28.85 -0.26
C ALA A 224 -11.53 27.50 -1.02
N GLY A 225 -12.27 26.52 -0.51
CA GLY A 225 -12.57 25.27 -1.21
C GLY A 225 -11.63 24.10 -0.89
N TYR A 226 -11.94 22.95 -1.48
CA TYR A 226 -11.22 21.70 -1.23
C TYR A 226 -10.01 21.55 -2.14
N GLU A 227 -8.96 20.89 -1.63
CA GLU A 227 -7.73 20.62 -2.36
C GLU A 227 -7.41 19.11 -2.33
N LEU A 228 -6.87 18.60 -3.44
CA LEU A 228 -6.36 17.24 -3.58
C LEU A 228 -4.87 17.32 -3.95
N THR A 229 -4.03 17.25 -2.93
CA THR A 229 -2.57 17.36 -3.07
C THR A 229 -1.83 16.03 -2.89
N GLU A 230 -2.53 14.99 -2.44
CA GLU A 230 -1.95 13.67 -2.14
C GLU A 230 -2.77 12.58 -2.85
N LYS A 231 -2.12 11.68 -3.61
CA LYS A 231 -2.74 10.54 -4.31
C LYS A 231 -3.62 9.71 -3.39
N ALA A 232 -3.20 9.64 -2.14
CA ALA A 232 -3.86 9.01 -1.01
C ALA A 232 -5.34 9.39 -0.79
N TYR A 233 -5.77 10.56 -1.29
CA TYR A 233 -7.11 11.11 -1.11
C TYR A 233 -8.01 10.92 -2.35
N PHE A 234 -7.53 10.14 -3.31
CA PHE A 234 -8.29 9.72 -4.48
C PHE A 234 -8.25 8.20 -4.60
N PHE A 235 -9.42 7.58 -4.77
CA PHE A 235 -9.54 6.14 -5.01
C PHE A 235 -10.34 5.88 -6.29
N PRO A 236 -10.04 4.80 -7.03
CA PRO A 236 -10.86 4.39 -8.16
C PRO A 236 -12.28 4.02 -7.73
N MET A 237 -13.24 4.16 -8.65
CA MET A 237 -14.68 3.97 -8.34
C MET A 237 -15.03 2.53 -7.92
N ASP A 238 -14.28 1.53 -8.38
CA ASP A 238 -14.47 0.13 -8.01
C ASP A 238 -14.25 -0.17 -6.51
N GLN A 239 -13.56 0.72 -5.79
CA GLN A 239 -13.34 0.62 -4.35
C GLN A 239 -14.50 1.19 -3.51
N LEU A 240 -15.59 1.64 -4.11
CA LEU A 240 -16.67 2.34 -3.40
C LEU A 240 -17.26 1.51 -2.25
N GLU A 241 -17.53 0.24 -2.50
CA GLU A 241 -18.09 -0.64 -1.47
C GLU A 241 -17.07 -0.96 -0.37
N THR A 242 -15.78 -1.07 -0.71
CA THR A 242 -14.71 -1.19 0.29
C THR A 242 -14.65 0.05 1.17
N ILE A 243 -14.67 1.25 0.60
CA ILE A 243 -14.63 2.51 1.35
C ILE A 243 -15.87 2.65 2.25
N ARG A 244 -17.06 2.32 1.73
CA ARG A 244 -18.29 2.30 2.54
C ARG A 244 -18.22 1.32 3.71
N ALA A 245 -17.66 0.14 3.49
CA ALA A 245 -17.48 -0.85 4.55
C ALA A 245 -16.49 -0.39 5.63
N LEU A 246 -15.46 0.38 5.26
CA LEU A 246 -14.45 0.89 6.20
C LEU A 246 -14.91 2.10 7.04
N LEU A 247 -16.06 2.70 6.71
CA LEU A 247 -16.67 3.80 7.47
C LEU A 247 -17.66 3.34 8.56
N LYS A 248 -18.05 2.06 8.53
CA LYS A 248 -18.91 1.46 9.56
C LYS A 248 -18.11 1.10 10.80
#